data_AF-A0A8T5MCY0-F1
#
_entry.id   AF-A0A8T5MCY0-F1
#
_cell.length_a   1.000
_cell.length_b   1.000
_cell.length_c   1.000
_cell.angle_alpha   90.00
_cell.angle_beta   90.00
_cell.angle_gamma   90.00
#
_symmetry.space_group_name_H-M   'P 1'
#
loop_
_entity.id
_entity.type
_entity.pdbx_description
1 polymer ?
#
loop_
_entity_poly.entity_id
_entity_poly.type
_entity_poly.pdbx_seq_one_letter_code
_entity_poly.pdbx_strand_id
1 'polypeptide(L)'
;MKDLEKKARAYALKNAAAYNGKAQMGSVISALFNEGLKKSEVGKYSKKISEIVNEVNSLSLEEQEGEFKKSGKLVHEREGREGLPELPGAKKGKVIMRFAPSASGPMHVGHALTASLSFLLVKEHGGKFYVRVED
;
A
#
# COMPACT_ATOMS: atom_id res chain seq x y z
N MET A 1 10.63 -0.92 23.99
CA MET A 1 11.38 -2.14 23.63
C MET A 1 10.44 -3.34 23.47
N LYS A 2 9.78 -3.81 24.55
CA LYS A 2 8.87 -4.98 24.48
C LYS A 2 7.69 -4.84 23.52
N ASP A 3 7.22 -3.61 23.27
CA ASP A 3 6.12 -3.36 22.34
C ASP A 3 6.52 -3.55 20.86
N LEU A 4 7.72 -3.08 20.47
CA LEU A 4 8.21 -3.17 19.11
C LEU A 4 8.52 -4.61 18.69
N GLU A 5 9.07 -5.42 19.60
CA GLU A 5 9.33 -6.84 19.37
C GLU A 5 8.03 -7.64 19.24
N LYS A 6 7.03 -7.34 20.07
CA LYS A 6 5.68 -7.94 19.94
C LYS A 6 5.05 -7.61 18.60
N LYS A 7 5.12 -6.34 18.18
CA LYS A 7 4.66 -5.92 16.85
C LYS A 7 5.46 -6.60 15.74
N ALA A 8 6.78 -6.73 15.88
CA ALA A 8 7.63 -7.42 14.90
C ALA A 8 7.18 -8.87 14.70
N ARG A 9 6.90 -9.60 15.79
CA ARG A 9 6.38 -10.97 15.72
C ARG A 9 5.00 -11.03 15.07
N ALA A 10 4.09 -10.12 15.43
CA ALA A 10 2.76 -10.06 14.83
C ALA A 10 2.80 -9.76 13.32
N TYR A 11 3.66 -8.83 12.88
CA TYR A 11 3.88 -8.55 11.46
C TYR A 11 4.59 -9.69 10.72
N ALA A 12 5.52 -10.40 11.37
CA ALA A 12 6.14 -11.60 10.81
C ALA A 12 5.10 -12.71 10.62
N LEU A 13 4.25 -12.98 11.60
CA LEU A 13 3.16 -13.96 11.50
C LEU A 13 2.16 -13.58 10.39
N LYS A 14 1.75 -12.31 10.30
CA LYS A 14 0.90 -11.81 9.20
C LYS A 14 1.53 -12.05 7.84
N ASN A 15 2.83 -11.76 7.72
CA ASN A 15 3.54 -11.92 6.46
C ASN A 15 3.72 -13.40 6.11
N ALA A 16 4.09 -14.25 7.06
CA ALA A 16 4.19 -15.69 6.82
C ALA A 16 2.85 -16.29 6.36
N ALA A 17 1.75 -15.98 7.05
CA ALA A 17 0.41 -16.46 6.70
C ALA A 17 -0.01 -16.03 5.28
N ALA A 18 0.31 -14.80 4.87
CA ALA A 18 0.01 -14.30 3.52
C ALA A 18 0.89 -14.91 2.41
N TYR A 19 2.05 -15.48 2.75
CA TYR A 19 3.06 -15.95 1.79
C TYR A 19 3.52 -17.39 2.09
N ASN A 20 2.59 -18.33 2.24
CA ASN A 20 2.84 -19.77 2.39
C ASN A 20 3.90 -20.11 3.45
N GLY A 21 3.84 -19.43 4.58
CA GLY A 21 4.62 -19.72 5.77
C GLY A 21 5.99 -19.07 5.80
N LYS A 22 6.28 -18.18 4.85
CA LYS A 22 7.57 -17.50 4.71
C LYS A 22 7.45 -16.00 4.95
N ALA A 23 7.73 -15.57 6.17
CA ALA A 23 7.98 -14.18 6.52
C ALA A 23 9.30 -13.70 5.93
N GLN A 24 9.29 -12.48 5.39
CA GLN A 24 10.44 -11.77 4.89
C GLN A 24 10.80 -10.60 5.79
N MET A 25 12.07 -10.52 6.19
CA MET A 25 12.58 -9.48 7.08
C MET A 25 12.34 -8.06 6.56
N GLY A 26 12.51 -7.83 5.25
CA GLY A 26 12.27 -6.52 4.65
C GLY A 26 10.82 -6.04 4.79
N SER A 27 9.86 -6.95 4.58
CA SER A 27 8.43 -6.68 4.75
C SER A 27 8.07 -6.34 6.20
N VAL A 28 8.66 -7.06 7.16
CA VAL A 28 8.45 -6.80 8.59
C VAL A 28 9.03 -5.45 9.01
N ILE A 29 10.25 -5.12 8.58
CA ILE A 29 10.87 -3.81 8.87
C ILE A 29 10.06 -2.67 8.26
N SER A 30 9.61 -2.83 7.01
CA SER A 30 8.76 -1.84 6.33
C SER A 30 7.47 -1.58 7.10
N ALA A 31 6.85 -2.64 7.62
CA ALA A 31 5.64 -2.52 8.42
C ALA A 31 5.90 -1.79 9.75
N LEU A 32 7.01 -2.11 10.44
CA LEU A 32 7.40 -1.48 11.71
C LEU A 32 7.70 0.02 11.60
N PHE A 33 8.04 0.53 10.41
CA PHE A 33 8.16 1.98 10.22
C PHE A 33 6.83 2.72 10.46
N ASN A 34 5.69 2.08 10.14
CA ASN A 34 4.37 2.65 10.44
C ASN A 34 4.05 2.59 11.95
N GLU A 35 4.78 1.78 12.70
CA GLU A 35 4.64 1.62 14.16
C GLU A 35 5.62 2.48 14.97
N GLY A 36 6.39 3.35 14.29
CA GLY A 36 7.31 4.30 14.92
C GLY A 36 8.78 3.89 14.92
N LEU A 37 9.17 2.78 14.28
CA LEU A 37 10.59 2.47 14.06
C LEU A 37 11.23 3.56 13.18
N LYS A 38 12.37 4.11 13.59
CA LYS A 38 13.12 5.08 12.77
C LYS A 38 14.20 4.37 11.96
N LYS A 39 14.52 4.91 10.76
CA LYS A 39 15.60 4.38 9.90
C LYS A 39 16.94 4.27 10.62
N SER A 40 17.28 5.23 11.48
CA SER A 40 18.51 5.24 12.29
C SER A 40 18.56 4.11 13.32
N GLU A 41 17.42 3.59 13.75
CA GLU A 41 17.33 2.57 14.78
C GLU A 41 17.31 1.14 14.21
N VAL A 42 17.17 0.99 12.89
CA VAL A 42 17.11 -0.32 12.22
C VAL A 42 18.32 -1.18 12.56
N GLY A 43 19.53 -0.61 12.55
CA GLY A 43 20.75 -1.35 12.88
C GLY A 43 20.73 -1.96 14.29
N LYS A 44 20.06 -1.30 15.25
CA LYS A 44 19.93 -1.78 16.63
C LYS A 44 18.98 -2.98 16.74
N TYR A 45 17.90 -2.99 15.96
CA TYR A 45 16.85 -4.00 16.04
C TYR A 45 16.97 -5.12 14.99
N SER A 46 17.81 -4.94 13.97
CA SER A 46 17.96 -5.86 12.83
C SER A 46 18.21 -7.31 13.28
N LYS A 47 19.15 -7.54 14.20
CA LYS A 47 19.43 -8.90 14.71
C LYS A 47 18.21 -9.53 15.36
N LYS A 48 17.54 -8.79 16.26
CA LYS A 48 16.36 -9.28 16.98
C LYS A 48 15.18 -9.54 16.05
N ILE A 49 14.97 -8.69 15.05
CA ILE A 49 13.92 -8.88 14.04
C ILE A 49 14.22 -10.12 13.18
N SER A 50 15.49 -10.33 12.82
CA SER A 50 15.92 -11.53 12.08
C SER A 50 15.65 -12.82 12.87
N GLU A 51 15.99 -12.84 14.17
CA GLU A 51 15.67 -13.96 15.06
C GLU A 51 14.17 -14.26 15.06
N ILE A 52 13.32 -13.24 15.28
CA ILE A 52 11.86 -13.37 15.29
C ILE A 52 11.32 -13.91 13.96
N VAL A 53 11.85 -13.43 12.83
CA VAL A 53 11.43 -13.89 11.50
C VAL A 53 11.79 -15.36 11.29
N ASN A 54 12.99 -15.77 11.72
CA ASN A 54 13.42 -17.18 11.62
C ASN A 54 12.60 -18.10 12.54
N GLU A 55 12.30 -17.66 13.77
CA GLU A 55 11.40 -18.37 14.68
C GLU A 55 10.03 -18.57 14.03
N VAL A 56 9.42 -17.52 13.49
CA VAL A 56 8.13 -17.61 12.81
C VAL A 56 8.18 -18.56 11.62
N ASN A 57 9.23 -18.48 10.79
CA ASN A 57 9.41 -19.35 9.62
C ASN A 57 9.66 -20.82 9.97
N SER A 58 10.02 -21.12 11.22
CA SER A 58 10.19 -22.50 11.71
C SER A 58 8.89 -23.15 12.19
N LEU A 59 7.84 -22.34 12.41
CA LEU A 59 6.50 -22.81 12.76
C LEU A 59 5.77 -23.35 11.53
N SER A 60 4.84 -24.27 11.76
CA SER A 60 3.91 -24.71 10.70
C SER A 60 2.90 -23.61 10.35
N LEU A 61 2.31 -23.70 9.16
CA LEU A 61 1.29 -22.75 8.70
C LEU A 61 0.10 -22.64 9.68
N GLU A 62 -0.37 -23.78 10.21
CA GLU A 62 -1.48 -23.81 11.17
C GLU A 62 -1.12 -23.12 12.49
N GLU A 63 0.10 -23.33 12.99
CA GLU A 63 0.60 -22.65 14.19
C GLU A 63 0.74 -21.15 13.96
N GLN A 64 1.27 -20.74 12.81
CA GLN A 64 1.40 -19.33 12.44
C GLN A 64 0.05 -18.63 12.38
N GLU A 65 -0.95 -19.25 11.75
CA GLU A 65 -2.32 -18.71 11.70
C GLU A 65 -2.97 -18.68 13.08
N GLY A 66 -2.79 -19.74 13.87
CA GLY A 66 -3.31 -19.84 15.23
C GLY A 66 -2.72 -18.78 16.16
N GLU A 67 -1.42 -18.54 16.07
CA GLU A 67 -0.76 -17.46 16.79
C GLU A 67 -1.16 -16.09 16.27
N PHE A 68 -1.25 -15.91 14.95
CA PHE A 68 -1.67 -14.64 14.36
C PHE A 68 -3.07 -14.25 14.81
N LYS A 69 -4.02 -15.19 14.89
CA LYS A 69 -5.37 -14.93 15.42
C LYS A 69 -5.36 -14.39 16.86
N LYS A 70 -4.41 -14.85 17.68
CA LYS A 70 -4.25 -14.35 19.07
C LYS A 70 -3.61 -12.96 19.11
N SER A 71 -2.69 -12.66 18.21
CA SER A 71 -1.96 -11.38 18.15
C SER A 71 -2.51 -10.37 17.14
N GLY A 72 -3.53 -10.71 16.36
CA GLY A 72 -3.95 -9.98 15.16
C GLY A 72 -4.36 -8.53 15.41
N LYS A 73 -4.82 -8.21 16.63
CA LYS A 73 -5.13 -6.83 17.06
C LYS A 73 -3.92 -5.89 17.12
N LEU A 74 -2.69 -6.42 17.07
CA LEU A 74 -1.46 -5.64 17.11
C LEU A 74 -0.98 -5.20 15.72
N VAL A 75 -1.65 -5.65 14.66
CA VAL A 75 -1.30 -5.31 13.29
C VAL A 75 -2.36 -4.41 12.68
N HIS A 76 -1.94 -3.26 12.19
CA HIS A 76 -2.80 -2.41 11.39
C HIS A 76 -2.95 -2.99 9.98
N GLU A 77 -4.19 -3.13 9.54
CA GLU A 77 -4.47 -3.26 8.12
C GLU A 77 -4.45 -1.85 7.53
N ARG A 78 -3.63 -1.62 6.51
CA ARG A 78 -3.77 -0.40 5.72
C ARG A 78 -5.10 -0.52 5.03
N GLU A 79 -6.06 0.32 5.39
CA GLU A 79 -7.25 0.53 4.58
C GLU A 79 -6.76 0.87 3.18
N GLY A 80 -7.07 -0.02 2.22
CA GLY A 80 -6.85 0.27 0.82
C GLY A 80 -7.64 1.53 0.51
N ARG A 81 -7.01 2.51 -0.14
CA ARG A 81 -7.77 3.65 -0.63
C ARG A 81 -8.66 3.17 -1.76
N GLU A 82 -9.96 3.12 -1.50
CA GLU A 82 -10.96 2.93 -2.53
C GLU A 82 -11.12 4.25 -3.31
N GLY A 83 -11.14 4.16 -4.64
CA GLY A 83 -11.38 5.30 -5.50
C GLY A 83 -10.19 6.27 -5.69
N LEU A 84 -10.47 7.37 -6.37
CA LEU A 84 -9.47 8.32 -6.85
C LEU A 84 -9.10 9.40 -5.82
N PRO A 85 -8.06 10.19 -6.13
CA PRO A 85 -7.75 11.47 -5.55
C PRO A 85 -8.85 12.27 -4.86
N GLU A 86 -8.78 12.52 -3.55
CA GLU A 86 -9.06 13.86 -3.04
C GLU A 86 -8.40 14.93 -3.93
N LEU A 87 -9.13 15.72 -4.73
CA LEU A 87 -8.54 16.87 -5.43
C LEU A 87 -8.45 18.07 -4.47
N PRO A 88 -7.24 18.56 -4.12
CA PRO A 88 -7.09 19.64 -3.17
C PRO A 88 -7.82 20.91 -3.63
N GLY A 89 -8.74 21.41 -2.81
CA GLY A 89 -9.50 22.63 -3.10
C GLY A 89 -10.55 22.48 -4.22
N ALA A 90 -10.84 21.25 -4.66
CA ALA A 90 -11.88 21.02 -5.65
C ALA A 90 -13.25 21.46 -5.12
N LYS A 91 -13.98 22.20 -5.96
CA LYS A 91 -15.38 22.56 -5.72
C LYS A 91 -16.24 21.75 -6.69
N LYS A 92 -17.31 21.14 -6.18
CA LYS A 92 -18.29 20.40 -6.98
C LYS A 92 -18.75 21.25 -8.17
N GLY A 93 -18.75 20.68 -9.37
CA GLY A 93 -19.11 21.38 -10.60
C GLY A 93 -18.02 22.27 -11.20
N LYS A 94 -16.89 22.48 -10.51
CA LYS A 94 -15.82 23.39 -10.96
C LYS A 94 -14.53 22.70 -11.40
N VAL A 95 -14.45 21.38 -11.30
CA VAL A 95 -13.29 20.62 -11.77
C VAL A 95 -13.27 20.63 -13.29
N ILE A 96 -12.16 21.06 -13.89
CA ILE A 96 -11.97 21.07 -15.33
C ILE A 96 -10.67 20.36 -15.64
N MET A 97 -10.73 19.31 -16.45
CA MET A 97 -9.55 18.58 -16.93
C MET A 97 -9.63 18.39 -18.43
N ARG A 98 -8.49 18.01 -19.03
CA ARG A 98 -8.43 17.68 -20.46
C ARG A 98 -7.65 16.39 -20.71
N PHE A 99 -8.00 15.72 -21.79
CA PHE A 99 -7.13 14.78 -22.48
C PHE A 99 -6.63 15.45 -23.76
N ALA A 100 -5.32 15.50 -23.94
CA ALA A 100 -4.70 16.26 -25.03
C ALA A 100 -3.79 15.37 -25.89
N PRO A 101 -4.36 14.53 -26.78
CA PRO A 101 -3.57 13.68 -27.66
C PRO A 101 -3.00 14.49 -28.84
N SER A 102 -1.78 14.19 -29.26
CA SER A 102 -1.25 14.67 -30.54
C SER A 102 -1.87 13.88 -31.70
N ALA A 103 -2.06 14.53 -32.85
CA ALA A 103 -2.57 13.89 -34.07
C ALA A 103 -1.53 13.02 -34.81
N SER A 104 -0.61 12.37 -34.08
CA SER A 104 0.51 11.62 -34.65
C SER A 104 0.16 10.17 -35.04
N GLY A 105 -1.02 9.67 -34.66
CA GLY A 105 -1.48 8.34 -35.04
C GLY A 105 -2.70 7.86 -34.25
N PRO A 106 -3.11 6.59 -34.45
CA PRO A 106 -4.22 5.99 -33.72
C PRO A 106 -3.99 5.90 -32.21
N MET A 107 -5.07 5.97 -31.43
CA MET A 107 -5.01 5.78 -29.98
C MET A 107 -4.69 4.32 -29.61
N HIS A 108 -4.04 4.16 -28.45
CA HIS A 108 -3.67 2.86 -27.88
C HIS A 108 -3.99 2.83 -26.37
N VAL A 109 -3.78 1.69 -25.70
CA VAL A 109 -4.14 1.50 -24.28
C VAL A 109 -3.57 2.57 -23.34
N GLY A 110 -2.34 3.03 -23.58
CA GLY A 110 -1.77 4.16 -22.81
C GLY A 110 -2.58 5.46 -22.89
N HIS A 111 -3.16 5.78 -24.06
CA HIS A 111 -4.05 6.93 -24.22
C HIS A 111 -5.33 6.75 -23.40
N ALA A 112 -5.92 5.54 -23.43
CA ALA A 112 -7.11 5.23 -22.66
C ALA A 112 -6.85 5.36 -21.15
N LEU A 113 -5.70 4.88 -20.65
CA LEU A 113 -5.32 5.02 -19.25
C LEU A 113 -5.22 6.49 -18.82
N THR A 114 -4.50 7.31 -19.59
CA THR A 114 -4.32 8.74 -19.31
C THR A 114 -5.63 9.50 -19.37
N ALA A 115 -6.47 9.25 -20.38
CA ALA A 115 -7.77 9.89 -20.52
C ALA A 115 -8.73 9.50 -19.39
N SER A 116 -8.72 8.22 -18.99
CA SER A 116 -9.63 7.68 -17.98
C SER A 116 -9.42 8.31 -16.61
N LEU A 117 -8.18 8.56 -16.18
CA LEU A 117 -7.90 9.19 -14.89
C LEU A 117 -8.53 10.59 -14.80
N SER A 118 -8.27 11.44 -15.80
CA SER A 118 -8.83 12.79 -15.87
C SER A 118 -10.36 12.78 -16.00
N PHE A 119 -10.90 11.85 -16.81
CA PHE A 119 -12.33 11.70 -17.00
C PHE A 119 -13.05 11.28 -15.70
N LEU A 120 -12.52 10.29 -14.99
CA LEU A 120 -13.11 9.79 -13.76
C LEU A 120 -13.08 10.84 -12.64
N LEU A 121 -11.98 11.59 -12.49
CA LEU A 121 -11.90 12.71 -11.54
C LEU A 121 -12.96 13.79 -11.85
N VAL A 122 -13.12 14.14 -13.12
CA VAL A 122 -14.18 15.08 -13.55
C VAL A 122 -15.57 14.52 -13.25
N LYS A 123 -15.81 13.24 -13.56
CA LYS A 123 -17.10 12.56 -13.36
C LYS A 123 -17.50 12.56 -11.89
N GLU A 124 -16.57 12.20 -11.01
CA GLU A 124 -16.76 12.19 -9.55
C GLU A 124 -17.11 13.59 -8.99
N HIS A 125 -16.50 14.63 -9.56
CA HIS A 125 -16.69 16.01 -9.10
C HIS A 125 -17.76 16.78 -9.88
N GLY A 126 -18.44 16.17 -10.85
CA GLY A 126 -19.47 16.79 -11.70
C GLY A 126 -18.94 17.93 -12.59
N GLY A 127 -17.68 17.86 -12.99
CA GLY A 127 -16.96 18.92 -13.71
C GLY A 127 -17.12 18.89 -15.25
N LYS A 128 -16.13 19.45 -15.95
CA LYS A 128 -16.02 19.41 -17.43
C LYS A 128 -14.75 18.71 -17.88
N PHE A 129 -14.89 17.84 -18.87
CA PHE A 129 -13.78 17.11 -19.49
C PHE A 129 -13.65 17.53 -20.96
N TYR A 130 -12.48 18.03 -21.34
CA TYR A 130 -12.19 18.46 -22.70
C TYR A 130 -11.29 17.45 -23.41
N VAL A 131 -11.55 17.19 -24.69
CA VAL A 131 -10.59 16.54 -25.58
C VAL A 131 -9.99 17.63 -26.46
N ARG A 132 -8.70 17.90 -26.28
CA ARG A 132 -7.96 18.91 -27.06
C ARG A 132 -6.91 18.22 -27.89
N VAL A 133 -7.21 17.95 -29.16
CA VAL A 133 -6.18 17.47 -30.08
C VAL A 133 -5.10 18.54 -30.18
N GLU A 134 -3.85 18.18 -29.90
CA GLU A 134 -2.70 19.07 -30.05
C GLU A 134 -2.21 18.96 -31.49
N ASP A 135 -2.38 20.05 -32.23
CA ASP A 135 -2.01 20.25 -33.64
C ASP A 135 -0.79 21.17 -33.80
#